data_AF-A0A6I4I3B1-F1
#
_entry.id   AF-A0A6I4I3B1-F1
#
_cell.length_a   1.000
_cell.length_b   1.000
_cell.length_c   1.000
_cell.angle_alpha   90.00
_cell.angle_beta   90.00
_cell.angle_gamma   90.00
#
_symmetry.space_group_name_H-M   'P 1'
#
loop_
_entity.id
_entity.type
_entity.pdbx_description
1 polymer ?
#
loop_
_entity_poly.entity_id
_entity_poly.type
_entity_poly.pdbx_seq_one_letter_code
_entity_poly.pdbx_strand_id
1 'polypeptide(L)'
;MVTVTDKAKDKIDHLMQDANLDSSYFLRVSVQGGGCSGLSYNMDFDNEEKKGDQFFEDKGLRIALDMKSFLYLAGTELDFSDGLNGKGFNFINPNASRTCGCGESFSV
;
A
#
# COMPACT_ATOMS: atom_id res chain seq x y z
N MET A 1 -9.51 5.21 6.11
CA MET A 1 -8.05 5.43 6.18
C MET A 1 -7.33 4.12 5.92
N VAL A 2 -6.11 4.16 5.38
CA VAL A 2 -5.24 2.98 5.28
C VAL A 2 -4.32 2.97 6.50
N THR A 3 -4.09 1.81 7.11
CA THR A 3 -3.19 1.60 8.24
C THR A 3 -2.02 0.70 7.85
N VAL A 4 -0.95 0.72 8.63
CA VAL A 4 0.24 -0.12 8.45
C VAL A 4 0.53 -0.88 9.73
N THR A 5 0.87 -2.17 9.64
CA THR A 5 1.38 -2.92 10.79
C THR A 5 2.80 -2.47 11.16
N ASP A 6 3.27 -2.80 12.37
CA ASP A 6 4.64 -2.44 12.80
C ASP A 6 5.69 -3.10 11.90
N LYS A 7 5.45 -4.36 11.50
CA LYS A 7 6.33 -5.08 10.56
C LYS A 7 6.40 -4.40 9.19
N ALA A 8 5.26 -3.95 8.66
CA ALA A 8 5.22 -3.23 7.40
C ALA A 8 5.96 -1.90 7.52
N LYS A 9 5.75 -1.16 8.61
CA LYS A 9 6.45 0.09 8.90
C LYS A 9 7.97 -0.09 8.94
N ASP A 10 8.45 -1.06 9.72
CA ASP A 10 9.88 -1.36 9.82
C ASP A 10 10.46 -1.71 8.44
N LYS A 11 9.73 -2.51 7.65
CA LYS A 11 10.20 -2.87 6.32
C LYS A 11 10.23 -1.68 5.37
N ILE A 12 9.24 -0.80 5.43
CA ILE A 12 9.17 0.42 4.63
C ILE A 12 10.34 1.34 4.96
N ASP A 13 10.64 1.55 6.24
CA ASP A 13 11.77 2.38 6.67
C ASP A 13 13.10 1.84 6.14
N HIS A 14 13.30 0.52 6.23
CA HIS A 14 14.47 -0.12 5.65
C HIS A 14 14.57 0.10 4.13
N LEU A 15 13.46 -0.01 3.40
CA LEU A 15 13.46 0.23 1.96
C LEU A 15 13.75 1.70 1.61
N MET A 16 13.24 2.66 2.39
CA MET A 16 13.55 4.08 2.22
C MET A 16 15.03 4.36 2.47
N GLN A 17 15.60 3.78 3.54
CA GLN A 17 17.02 3.90 3.87
C GLN A 17 17.92 3.31 2.78
N ASP A 18 17.62 2.08 2.34
CA ASP A 18 18.39 1.39 1.28
C ASP A 18 18.37 2.19 -0.04
N ALA A 19 17.25 2.87 -0.34
CA ALA A 19 17.09 3.73 -1.51
C ALA A 19 17.61 5.17 -1.30
N ASN A 20 18.17 5.51 -0.14
CA ASN A 20 18.62 6.86 0.24
C ASN A 20 17.52 7.93 0.10
N LEU A 21 16.28 7.58 0.43
CA LEU A 21 15.14 8.48 0.43
C LEU A 21 15.04 9.20 1.79
N ASP A 22 14.86 10.51 1.75
CA ASP A 22 14.71 11.35 2.94
C ASP A 22 13.23 11.56 3.32
N SER A 23 12.97 12.42 4.31
CA SER A 23 11.63 12.71 4.80
C SER A 23 10.74 13.50 3.82
N SER A 24 11.26 13.92 2.66
CA SER A 24 10.43 14.50 1.60
C SER A 24 9.60 13.45 0.86
N TYR A 25 10.00 12.17 0.95
CA TYR A 25 9.29 11.05 0.35
C TYR A 25 8.17 10.53 1.25
N PHE A 26 7.15 9.97 0.60
CA PHE A 26 6.01 9.32 1.24
C PHE A 26 5.66 8.03 0.47
N LEU A 27 4.94 7.13 1.13
CA LEU A 27 4.44 5.92 0.47
C LEU A 27 3.21 6.29 -0.37
N ARG A 28 3.22 5.99 -1.66
CA ARG A 28 2.05 6.08 -2.52
C ARG A 28 1.45 4.70 -2.72
N VAL A 29 0.17 4.54 -2.38
CA VAL A 29 -0.57 3.30 -2.65
C VAL A 29 -1.67 3.60 -3.67
N SER A 30 -1.79 2.75 -4.69
CA SER A 30 -2.74 2.94 -5.78
C SER A 30 -3.37 1.63 -6.23
N VAL A 31 -4.54 1.72 -6.87
CA VAL A 31 -5.24 0.61 -7.48
C VAL A 31 -5.25 0.78 -8.98
N GLN A 32 -4.68 -0.20 -9.68
CA GLN A 32 -4.61 -0.24 -11.13
C GLN A 32 -5.57 -1.31 -11.67
N GLY A 33 -6.07 -1.10 -12.89
CA GLY A 33 -6.83 -2.15 -13.58
C GLY A 33 -5.86 -3.22 -14.10
N GLY A 34 -6.16 -4.50 -13.87
CA GLY A 34 -5.31 -5.61 -14.26
C GLY A 34 -5.25 -6.72 -13.22
N GLY A 35 -4.29 -7.64 -13.40
CA GLY A 35 -4.11 -8.80 -12.53
C GLY A 35 -5.17 -9.90 -12.74
N CYS A 36 -5.00 -11.02 -12.04
CA CYS A 36 -5.86 -12.19 -12.18
C CYS A 36 -7.33 -11.95 -11.76
N SER A 37 -7.59 -10.92 -10.95
CA SER A 37 -8.90 -10.63 -10.38
C SER A 37 -9.49 -9.29 -10.84
N GLY A 38 -8.82 -8.57 -11.74
CA GLY A 38 -9.33 -7.37 -12.42
C GLY A 38 -8.85 -6.05 -11.83
N LEU A 39 -8.48 -6.01 -10.55
CA LEU A 39 -7.79 -4.89 -9.91
C LEU A 39 -6.49 -5.37 -9.24
N SER A 40 -5.46 -4.54 -9.26
CA SER A 40 -4.17 -4.81 -8.61
C SER A 40 -3.75 -3.66 -7.71
N TYR A 41 -3.13 -4.00 -6.59
CA TYR A 41 -2.48 -3.03 -5.71
C TYR A 41 -1.12 -2.64 -6.28
N ASN A 42 -0.76 -1.38 -6.14
CA ASN A 42 0.56 -0.87 -6.49
C ASN A 42 1.09 0.04 -5.37
N MET A 43 2.38 -0.08 -5.07
CA MET A 43 3.06 0.74 -4.08
C MET A 43 4.34 1.31 -4.66
N ASP A 44 4.61 2.56 -4.33
CA ASP A 44 5.86 3.22 -4.69
C ASP A 44 6.22 4.29 -3.66
N PHE A 45 7.47 4.75 -3.68
CA PHE A 45 7.86 5.97 -2.97
C PHE A 45 7.78 7.16 -3.92
N ASP A 46 7.13 8.23 -3.47
CA ASP A 46 6.94 9.44 -4.25
C ASP A 46 7.24 10.66 -3.37
N ASN A 47 7.64 11.76 -3.97
CA ASN A 47 7.87 13.04 -3.32
C ASN A 47 7.11 14.19 -3.99
N GLU A 48 6.28 13.88 -5.00
CA GLU A 48 5.42 14.85 -5.69
C GLU A 48 3.95 14.64 -5.31
N GLU A 49 3.37 15.65 -4.65
CA GLU A 49 1.94 15.67 -4.37
C GLU A 49 1.14 15.94 -5.64
N LYS A 50 0.13 15.10 -5.92
CA LYS A 50 -0.71 15.21 -7.11
C LYS A 50 -2.08 15.76 -6.73
N LYS A 51 -2.70 16.48 -7.67
CA LYS A 51 -4.03 17.06 -7.46
C LYS A 51 -5.04 15.95 -7.16
N GLY A 52 -5.70 16.04 -6.00
CA GLY A 52 -6.70 15.07 -5.57
C GLY A 52 -6.12 13.90 -4.76
N ASP A 53 -4.83 13.92 -4.45
CA ASP A 53 -4.26 13.02 -3.45
C ASP A 53 -4.94 13.24 -2.09
N GLN A 54 -5.19 12.12 -1.42
CA GLN A 54 -5.60 12.06 -0.03
C GLN A 54 -4.41 11.56 0.78
N PHE A 55 -3.97 12.38 1.72
CA PHE A 55 -2.85 12.05 2.61
C PHE A 55 -3.37 11.54 3.95
N PHE A 56 -2.74 10.48 4.43
CA PHE A 56 -2.94 9.90 5.74
C PHE A 56 -1.58 9.74 6.41
N GLU A 57 -1.58 9.73 7.74
CA GLU A 57 -0.39 9.42 8.51
C GLU A 57 -0.71 8.26 9.44
N ASP A 58 0.14 7.24 9.45
CA ASP A 58 0.08 6.17 10.42
C ASP A 58 1.51 5.82 10.85
N LYS A 59 1.73 5.78 12.17
CA LYS A 59 3.05 5.49 12.76
C LYS A 59 4.19 6.39 12.24
N GLY A 60 3.87 7.64 11.89
CA GLY A 60 4.82 8.59 11.31
C GLY A 60 5.18 8.34 9.84
N LEU A 61 4.55 7.37 9.17
CA LEU A 61 4.62 7.20 7.72
C LEU A 61 3.53 8.03 7.05
N ARG A 62 3.91 8.93 6.16
CA ARG A 62 2.98 9.61 5.25
C ARG A 62 2.58 8.67 4.12
N ILE A 63 1.28 8.54 3.89
CA ILE A 63 0.68 7.67 2.86
C ILE A 63 -0.21 8.51 1.95
N ALA A 64 0.02 8.45 0.65
CA ALA A 64 -0.77 9.12 -0.38
C ALA A 64 -1.61 8.12 -1.17
N LEU A 65 -2.90 8.44 -1.34
CA LEU A 65 -3.84 7.72 -2.20
C LEU A 65 -4.43 8.70 -3.22
N ASP A 66 -4.48 8.34 -4.50
CA ASP A 66 -5.31 9.10 -5.43
C ASP A 66 -6.81 8.88 -5.13
N MET A 67 -7.65 9.81 -5.58
CA MET A 67 -9.09 9.80 -5.31
C MET A 67 -9.79 8.48 -5.69
N LYS A 68 -9.39 7.85 -6.81
CA LYS A 68 -10.00 6.58 -7.25
C LYS A 68 -9.56 5.45 -6.31
N SER A 69 -8.27 5.37 -6.01
CA SER A 69 -7.71 4.35 -5.13
C SER A 69 -8.27 4.44 -3.71
N PHE A 70 -8.53 5.65 -3.20
CA PHE A 70 -9.15 5.85 -1.89
C PHE A 70 -10.48 5.11 -1.74
N LEU A 71 -11.31 5.08 -2.79
CA LEU A 71 -12.61 4.39 -2.76
C LEU A 71 -12.49 2.87 -2.59
N TYR A 72 -11.40 2.27 -3.06
CA TYR A 72 -11.16 0.83 -2.98
C TYR A 72 -10.36 0.40 -1.76
N LEU A 73 -9.64 1.34 -1.13
CA LEU A 73 -8.67 1.07 -0.06
C LEU A 73 -9.11 1.60 1.31
N ALA A 74 -10.31 2.15 1.42
CA ALA A 74 -10.81 2.66 2.68
C ALA A 74 -10.93 1.53 3.72
N GLY A 75 -10.15 1.61 4.80
CA GLY A 75 -10.12 0.59 5.86
C GLY A 75 -9.13 -0.55 5.61
N THR A 76 -8.34 -0.49 4.53
CA THR A 76 -7.30 -1.48 4.26
C THR A 76 -6.13 -1.34 5.21
N GLU A 77 -5.63 -2.47 5.70
CA GLU A 77 -4.37 -2.55 6.45
C GLU A 77 -3.27 -3.13 5.56
N LEU A 78 -2.10 -2.49 5.56
CA LEU A 78 -0.90 -2.96 4.89
C LEU A 78 -0.01 -3.68 5.90
N ASP A 79 0.21 -4.97 5.67
CA ASP A 79 1.09 -5.82 6.46
C ASP A 79 2.32 -6.26 5.66
N PHE A 80 3.33 -6.79 6.35
CA PHE A 80 4.49 -7.42 5.73
C PHE A 80 4.74 -8.80 6.32
N SER A 81 4.68 -9.81 5.46
CA SER A 81 5.02 -11.19 5.80
C SER A 81 6.45 -11.50 5.39
N ASP A 82 7.22 -12.06 6.31
CA ASP A 82 8.55 -12.64 6.11
C ASP A 82 8.53 -14.18 6.30
N GLY A 83 7.34 -14.78 6.38
CA GLY A 83 7.16 -16.19 6.65
C GLY A 83 7.48 -17.13 5.48
N LEU A 84 7.51 -18.43 5.77
CA LEU A 84 7.79 -19.50 4.81
C LEU A 84 6.85 -19.51 3.58
N ASN A 85 5.63 -18.98 3.75
CA ASN A 85 4.60 -18.94 2.72
C ASN A 85 4.75 -17.77 1.74
N GLY A 86 5.77 -16.93 1.92
CA GLY A 86 6.05 -15.81 1.02
C GLY A 86 6.56 -14.58 1.78
N LYS A 87 7.61 -13.98 1.23
CA LYS A 87 8.11 -12.67 1.65
C LYS A 87 7.45 -11.60 0.80
N GLY A 88 6.74 -10.67 1.42
CA GLY A 88 6.08 -9.61 0.68
C GLY A 88 5.10 -8.81 1.51
N PHE A 89 4.70 -7.68 0.93
CA PHE A 89 3.60 -6.89 1.47
C PHE A 89 2.27 -7.56 1.19
N ASN A 90 1.36 -7.46 2.15
CA ASN A 90 0.02 -8.03 2.06
C ASN A 90 -1.03 -6.97 2.37
N PHE A 91 -2.09 -6.93 1.56
CA PHE A 91 -3.18 -5.98 1.72
C PHE A 91 -4.39 -6.69 2.32
N ILE A 92 -4.72 -6.32 3.55
CA ILE A 92 -5.93 -6.78 4.25
C ILE A 92 -7.03 -5.76 3.93
N ASN A 93 -7.68 -5.93 2.78
CA ASN A 93 -8.68 -5.00 2.26
C ASN A 93 -10.11 -5.47 2.57
N PRO A 94 -10.87 -4.81 3.46
CA PRO A 94 -12.25 -5.19 3.77
C PRO A 94 -13.22 -4.97 2.62
N ASN A 95 -12.83 -4.23 1.58
CA ASN A 95 -13.65 -3.96 0.39
C ASN A 95 -13.48 -5.02 -0.71
N ALA A 96 -12.51 -5.93 -0.57
CA ALA A 96 -12.29 -6.99 -1.56
C ALA A 96 -13.28 -8.15 -1.37
N SER A 97 -14.05 -8.47 -2.41
CA SER A 97 -14.94 -9.64 -2.43
C SER A 97 -14.20 -10.93 -2.75
N ARG A 98 -13.11 -10.85 -3.51
CA ARG A 98 -12.16 -11.95 -3.73
C ARG A 98 -10.74 -11.41 -3.83
N THR A 99 -9.78 -12.20 -3.35
CA THR A 99 -8.35 -11.93 -3.44
C THR A 99 -7.66 -13.09 -4.16
N CYS A 100 -6.72 -12.78 -5.05
CA CYS A 100 -5.90 -13.78 -5.73
C CYS A 100 -4.98 -14.50 -4.73
N GLY A 101 -4.56 -15.72 -5.03
CA GLY A 101 -3.71 -16.53 -4.13
C GLY A 101 -2.37 -15.88 -3.75
N CYS A 102 -1.86 -14.94 -4.55
CA CYS A 102 -0.65 -14.16 -4.23
C CYS A 102 -0.92 -12.86 -3.45
N GLY A 103 -2.18 -12.46 -3.24
CA GLY A 103 -2.53 -11.24 -2.48
C GLY A 103 -2.41 -9.91 -3.25
N GLU A 104 -1.82 -9.91 -4.44
CA GLU A 104 -1.51 -8.67 -5.20
C GLU A 104 -2.68 -8.14 -6.06
N SER A 105 -3.74 -8.94 -6.19
CA SER A 105 -4.91 -8.62 -7.03
C SER A 105 -6.21 -9.02 -6.35
N PHE A 106 -7.27 -8.25 -6.60
CA PHE A 106 -8.56 -8.41 -5.97
C PHE A 106 -9.71 -8.03 -6.93
N SER A 107 -10.93 -8.43 -6.56
CA SER A 107 -12.17 -7.90 -7.11
C SER A 107 -12.99 -7.26 -5.99
N VAL A 108 -13.82 -6.28 -6.32
CA VAL A 108 -14.80 -5.68 -5.40
C VAL A 108 -16.20 -6.13 -5.77
#